data_AF-A0A7Z9WNA6-F1
#
_entry.id   AF-A0A7Z9WNA6-F1
#
_cell.length_a   1.000
_cell.length_b   1.000
_cell.length_c   1.000
_cell.angle_alpha   90.00
_cell.angle_beta   90.00
_cell.angle_gamma   90.00
#
_symmetry.space_group_name_H-M   'P 1'
#
loop_
_entity.id
_entity.type
_entity.pdbx_description
1 polymer ?
#
loop_
_entity_poly.entity_id
_entity_poly.type
_entity_poly.pdbx_seq_one_letter_code
_entity_poly.pdbx_strand_id
1 'polypeptide(L)'
;MYPKSEILFPHRCIPSLKGLRDSQWQELVERVSSLPETHVDSLAFSLMMIKLCKCLNCDLGSYKASLGCCTCARRAINAFKGSDGALLRRFEEAKEEVLEYLESIGAKKEGEESA
;
A
#
# COMPACT_ATOMS: atom_id res chain seq x y z
N MET A 1 -0.64 19.99 -16.59
CA MET A 1 0.05 18.69 -16.35
C MET A 1 -0.92 17.82 -15.57
N TYR A 2 -1.36 16.69 -16.16
CA TYR A 2 -2.38 15.84 -15.53
C TYR A 2 -1.82 15.15 -14.27
N PRO A 3 -2.65 14.93 -13.23
CA PRO A 3 -2.24 14.16 -12.06
C PRO A 3 -1.77 12.76 -12.49
N LYS A 4 -0.69 12.25 -11.89
CA LYS A 4 -0.26 10.86 -12.10
C LYS A 4 -1.17 9.93 -11.29
N SER A 5 -2.20 9.42 -11.94
CA SER A 5 -3.20 8.53 -11.37
C SER A 5 -2.95 7.10 -11.86
N GLU A 6 -3.02 6.15 -10.94
CA GLU A 6 -2.98 4.72 -11.23
C GLU A 6 -4.20 4.03 -10.65
N ILE A 7 -4.50 2.85 -11.18
CA ILE A 7 -5.62 2.02 -10.75
C ILE A 7 -5.42 1.59 -9.28
N LEU A 8 -4.19 1.26 -8.91
CA LEU A 8 -3.81 0.84 -7.56
C LEU A 8 -2.85 1.84 -6.92
N PHE A 9 -2.68 1.74 -5.60
CA PHE A 9 -1.74 2.58 -4.87
C PHE A 9 -0.30 2.31 -5.37
N PRO A 10 0.43 3.34 -5.84
CA PRO A 10 1.75 3.14 -6.39
C PRO A 10 2.86 3.31 -5.34
N HIS A 11 3.88 2.45 -5.39
CA HIS A 11 5.03 2.46 -4.47
C HIS A 11 5.71 3.84 -4.37
N ARG A 12 5.80 4.59 -5.48
CA ARG A 12 6.39 5.95 -5.49
C ARG A 12 5.72 6.94 -4.54
N CYS A 13 4.49 6.69 -4.10
CA CYS A 13 3.77 7.60 -3.21
C CYS A 13 4.10 7.37 -1.74
N ILE A 14 4.77 6.28 -1.36
CA ILE A 14 5.13 5.98 0.03
C ILE A 14 5.98 7.11 0.66
N PRO A 15 7.03 7.66 0.00
CA PRO A 15 7.81 8.75 0.59
C PRO A 15 6.98 10.01 0.89
N SER A 16 5.86 10.22 0.19
CA SER A 16 4.98 11.37 0.42
C SER A 16 4.18 11.27 1.72
N LEU A 17 4.20 10.11 2.39
CA LEU A 17 3.49 9.85 3.64
C LEU A 17 4.35 10.09 4.88
N LYS A 18 5.63 10.45 4.70
CA LYS A 18 6.54 10.84 5.78
C LYS A 18 6.02 12.09 6.49
N GLY A 19 6.19 12.13 7.83
CA GLY A 19 5.83 13.28 8.66
C GLY A 19 4.33 13.58 8.78
N LEU A 20 3.46 12.63 8.41
CA LEU A 20 2.01 12.79 8.59
C LEU A 20 1.51 12.38 9.97
N ARG A 21 2.27 11.57 10.69
CA ARG A 21 1.92 10.99 12.01
C ARG A 21 3.18 10.84 12.88
N ASP A 22 3.06 10.14 14.01
CA ASP A 22 4.10 10.02 15.03
C ASP A 22 5.27 9.12 14.57
N SER A 23 6.23 8.91 15.47
CA SER A 23 7.52 8.25 15.18
C SER A 23 7.35 6.84 14.59
N GLN A 24 6.40 6.04 15.09
CA GLN A 24 6.21 4.66 14.61
C GLN A 24 5.77 4.61 13.14
N TRP A 25 4.87 5.51 12.74
CA TRP A 25 4.46 5.62 11.34
C TRP A 25 5.63 6.09 10.47
N GLN A 26 6.38 7.08 10.95
CA GLN A 26 7.53 7.61 10.23
C GLN A 26 8.61 6.55 10.00
N GLU A 27 8.94 5.74 11.01
CA GLU A 27 9.89 4.63 10.91
C GLU A 27 9.43 3.59 9.89
N LEU A 28 8.15 3.21 9.90
CA LEU A 28 7.58 2.28 8.93
C LEU A 28 7.71 2.82 7.49
N VAL A 29 7.30 4.08 7.27
CA VAL A 29 7.33 4.70 5.95
C VAL A 29 8.76 4.85 5.45
N GLU A 30 9.71 5.25 6.31
CA GLU A 30 11.13 5.38 5.95
C GLU A 30 11.70 4.03 5.52
N ARG A 31 11.47 3.00 6.33
CA ARG A 31 11.91 1.63 6.07
C ARG A 31 11.37 1.14 4.73
N VAL A 32 10.05 1.20 4.51
CA VAL A 32 9.44 0.70 3.28
C VAL A 32 9.84 1.52 2.05
N SER A 33 10.02 2.83 2.19
CA SER A 33 10.48 3.69 1.09
C SER A 33 11.86 3.31 0.56
N SER A 34 12.72 2.73 1.42
CA SER A 34 14.06 2.28 1.06
C SER A 34 14.11 0.92 0.37
N LEU A 35 13.00 0.17 0.41
CA LEU A 35 12.93 -1.18 -0.11
C LEU A 35 12.50 -1.21 -1.58
N PRO A 36 12.93 -2.24 -2.35
CA PRO A 36 12.42 -2.49 -3.69
C PRO A 36 10.91 -2.67 -3.69
N GLU A 37 10.24 -2.31 -4.79
CA GLU A 37 8.78 -2.48 -4.92
C GLU A 37 8.32 -3.94 -4.86
N THR A 38 9.21 -4.88 -5.19
CA THR A 38 8.98 -6.33 -5.13
C THR A 38 9.20 -6.93 -3.75
N HIS A 39 9.73 -6.16 -2.79
CA HIS A 39 9.94 -6.64 -1.44
C HIS A 39 8.60 -6.87 -0.74
N VAL A 40 8.50 -7.93 0.07
CA VAL A 40 7.25 -8.30 0.78
C VAL A 40 6.67 -7.13 1.56
N ASP A 41 7.49 -6.38 2.31
CA ASP A 41 7.01 -5.22 3.05
C ASP A 41 6.51 -4.07 2.14
N SER A 42 7.08 -3.88 0.96
CA SER A 42 6.60 -2.88 -0.02
C SER A 42 5.24 -3.28 -0.60
N LEU A 43 5.09 -4.58 -0.92
CA LEU A 43 3.83 -5.17 -1.38
C LEU A 43 2.75 -5.08 -0.29
N ALA A 44 3.09 -5.43 0.96
CA ALA A 44 2.20 -5.35 2.11
C ALA A 44 1.74 -3.92 2.39
N PHE A 45 2.66 -2.95 2.35
CA PHE A 45 2.32 -1.55 2.52
C PHE A 45 1.40 -1.06 1.39
N SER A 46 1.69 -1.45 0.16
CA SER A 46 0.85 -1.11 -1.00
C SER A 46 -0.55 -1.72 -0.87
N LEU A 47 -0.66 -2.98 -0.46
CA LEU A 47 -1.92 -3.66 -0.20
C LEU A 47 -2.73 -2.97 0.92
N MET A 48 -2.07 -2.64 2.04
CA MET A 48 -2.68 -1.88 3.13
C MET A 48 -3.25 -0.56 2.61
N MET A 49 -2.49 0.19 1.80
CA MET A 49 -2.93 1.48 1.26
C MET A 49 -4.05 1.33 0.23
N ILE A 50 -4.05 0.28 -0.60
CA ILE A 50 -5.15 -0.05 -1.53
C ILE A 50 -6.46 -0.22 -0.75
N LYS A 51 -6.42 -0.97 0.35
CA LYS A 51 -7.59 -1.18 1.23
C LYS A 51 -8.02 0.11 1.91
N LEU A 52 -7.07 0.83 2.51
CA LEU A 52 -7.35 2.06 3.25
C LEU A 52 -7.92 3.18 2.35
N CYS A 53 -7.35 3.36 1.16
CA CYS A 53 -7.80 4.37 0.20
C CYS A 53 -9.06 3.95 -0.58
N LYS A 54 -9.44 2.65 -0.49
CA LYS A 54 -10.45 2.01 -1.34
C LYS A 54 -10.14 2.16 -2.83
N CYS A 55 -8.88 1.89 -3.22
CA CYS A 55 -8.42 2.06 -4.60
C CYS A 55 -9.20 1.19 -5.60
N LEU A 56 -9.69 0.02 -5.18
CA LEU A 56 -10.51 -0.86 -6.03
C LEU A 56 -11.86 -0.24 -6.45
N ASN A 57 -12.30 0.81 -5.75
CA ASN A 57 -13.50 1.58 -6.08
C ASN A 57 -13.16 2.95 -6.69
N CYS A 58 -11.90 3.17 -7.09
CA CYS A 58 -11.43 4.40 -7.70
C CYS A 58 -11.50 4.29 -9.21
N ASP A 59 -12.59 4.78 -9.80
CA ASP A 59 -12.69 4.93 -11.25
C ASP A 59 -11.91 6.16 -11.74
N LEU A 60 -11.43 6.15 -12.99
CA LEU A 60 -10.69 7.26 -13.59
C LEU A 60 -11.52 8.56 -13.70
N GLY A 61 -12.85 8.47 -13.67
CA GLY A 61 -13.75 9.62 -13.54
C GLY A 61 -13.97 10.11 -12.11
N SER A 62 -13.43 9.41 -11.09
CA SER A 62 -13.65 9.76 -9.69
C SER A 62 -12.86 10.99 -9.26
N TYR A 63 -13.42 11.78 -8.33
CA TYR A 63 -12.73 12.89 -7.67
C TYR A 63 -11.38 12.49 -7.06
N LYS A 64 -11.23 11.22 -6.64
CA LYS A 64 -9.94 10.68 -6.15
C LYS A 64 -8.88 10.59 -7.24
N ALA A 65 -9.26 10.17 -8.45
CA ALA A 65 -8.35 10.03 -9.58
C ALA A 65 -7.84 11.40 -10.04
N SER A 66 -8.66 12.45 -9.98
CA SER A 66 -8.26 13.82 -10.34
C SER A 66 -7.35 14.50 -9.31
N LEU A 67 -7.26 14.00 -8.07
CA LEU A 67 -6.36 14.52 -7.03
C LEU A 67 -4.92 13.99 -7.14
N GLY A 68 -4.72 12.86 -7.83
CA GLY A 68 -3.47 12.11 -7.85
C GLY A 68 -3.30 11.19 -6.64
N CYS A 69 -2.69 10.02 -6.85
CA CYS A 69 -2.62 8.95 -5.84
C CYS A 69 -1.91 9.38 -4.55
N CYS A 70 -0.85 10.19 -4.63
CA CYS A 70 -0.11 10.63 -3.46
C CYS A 70 -0.95 11.57 -2.58
N THR A 71 -1.72 12.48 -3.19
CA THR A 71 -2.65 13.35 -2.48
C THR A 71 -3.78 12.55 -1.82
N CYS A 72 -4.35 11.58 -2.56
CA CYS A 72 -5.39 10.69 -2.03
C CYS A 72 -4.87 9.90 -0.81
N ALA A 73 -3.66 9.36 -0.90
CA ALA A 73 -3.02 8.61 0.17
C ALA A 73 -2.76 9.47 1.41
N ARG A 74 -2.20 10.68 1.24
CA ARG A 74 -2.01 11.64 2.35
C ARG A 74 -3.34 11.96 3.05
N ARG A 75 -4.41 12.18 2.28
CA ARG A 75 -5.76 12.42 2.84
C ARG A 75 -6.28 11.20 3.61
N ALA A 76 -6.08 9.99 3.10
CA ALA A 76 -6.50 8.77 3.77
C ALA A 76 -5.81 8.58 5.13
N ILE A 77 -4.49 8.84 5.20
CA ILE A 77 -3.72 8.78 6.44
C ILE A 77 -4.14 9.87 7.42
N ASN A 78 -4.31 11.12 6.97
CA ASN A 78 -4.76 12.21 7.83
C ASN A 78 -6.20 12.02 8.34
N ALA A 79 -7.07 11.39 7.55
CA ALA A 79 -8.45 11.11 7.93
C ALA A 79 -8.61 9.86 8.81
N PHE A 80 -7.55 9.05 8.95
CA PHE A 80 -7.57 7.86 9.78
C PHE A 80 -7.66 8.25 11.25
N LYS A 81 -8.73 7.81 11.93
CA LYS A 81 -9.03 8.18 13.33
C LYS A 81 -8.34 7.29 14.38
N GLY A 82 -7.70 6.20 13.98
CA GLY A 82 -7.01 5.29 14.90
C GLY A 82 -5.59 5.75 15.24
N SER A 83 -4.96 5.07 16.21
CA SER A 83 -3.56 5.29 16.58
C SER A 83 -2.59 4.79 15.50
N ASP A 84 -1.33 5.20 15.58
CA ASP A 84 -0.27 4.68 14.71
C ASP A 84 -0.12 3.17 14.85
N GLY A 85 -0.21 2.65 16.08
CA GLY A 85 -0.27 1.21 16.33
C GLY A 85 -1.39 0.49 15.56
N ALA A 86 -2.53 1.14 15.33
CA ALA A 86 -3.62 0.57 14.52
C ALA A 86 -3.34 0.61 13.00
N LEU A 87 -2.46 1.49 12.53
CA LEU A 87 -1.93 1.45 11.16
C LEU A 87 -0.86 0.38 11.03
N LEU A 88 0.05 0.27 12.00
CA LEU A 88 1.07 -0.79 12.04
C LEU A 88 0.42 -2.18 12.07
N ARG A 89 -0.65 -2.36 12.87
CA ARG A 89 -1.42 -3.61 12.87
C ARG A 89 -2.00 -3.94 11.49
N ARG A 90 -2.59 -2.95 10.78
CA ARG A 90 -3.09 -3.15 9.41
C ARG A 90 -1.98 -3.47 8.42
N PHE A 91 -0.79 -2.93 8.64
CA PHE A 91 0.38 -3.26 7.85
C PHE A 91 0.79 -4.72 8.07
N GLU A 92 0.85 -5.19 9.31
CA GLU A 92 1.15 -6.59 9.61
C GLU A 92 0.07 -7.55 9.08
N GLU A 93 -1.22 -7.21 9.24
CA GLU A 93 -2.33 -7.98 8.66
C GLU A 93 -2.19 -8.09 7.12
N ALA A 94 -1.87 -6.99 6.45
CA ALA A 94 -1.62 -7.01 5.00
C ALA A 94 -0.36 -7.79 4.62
N LYS A 95 0.64 -7.84 5.51
CA LYS A 95 1.87 -8.61 5.30
C LYS A 95 1.62 -10.10 5.41
N GLU A 96 0.84 -10.54 6.40
CA GLU A 96 0.39 -11.92 6.53
C GLU A 96 -0.34 -12.36 5.25
N GLU A 97 -1.28 -11.57 4.75
CA GLU A 97 -1.99 -11.88 3.49
C GLU A 97 -1.06 -12.01 2.27
N VAL A 98 -0.05 -11.14 2.16
CA VAL A 98 0.94 -11.23 1.08
C VAL A 98 1.76 -12.51 1.23
N LEU A 99 2.20 -12.85 2.44
CA LEU A 99 2.95 -14.08 2.71
C LEU A 99 2.12 -15.33 2.39
N GLU A 100 0.88 -15.41 2.88
CA GLU A 100 -0.05 -16.50 2.59
C GLU A 100 -0.27 -16.65 1.08
N TYR A 101 -0.43 -15.53 0.36
CA TYR A 101 -0.56 -15.56 -1.10
C TYR A 101 0.73 -16.07 -1.77
N LEU A 102 1.89 -15.57 -1.36
CA LEU A 102 3.20 -16.00 -1.89
C LEU A 102 3.47 -17.48 -1.62
N GLU A 103 3.10 -18.00 -0.46
CA GLU A 103 3.14 -19.42 -0.13
C GLU A 103 2.17 -20.22 -1.01
N SER A 104 0.94 -19.72 -1.22
CA SER A 104 -0.05 -20.39 -2.05
C SER A 104 0.36 -20.50 -3.53
N ILE A 105 1.05 -19.48 -4.07
CA ILE A 105 1.58 -19.52 -5.45
C ILE A 105 2.93 -20.25 -5.51
N GLY A 106 3.71 -20.24 -4.43
CA GLY A 106 4.93 -21.04 -4.27
C GLY A 106 4.62 -22.53 -4.29
N ALA A 107 3.52 -22.95 -3.63
CA ALA A 107 3.00 -24.31 -3.69
C ALA A 107 2.37 -24.67 -5.06
N LYS A 108 1.91 -23.68 -5.84
CA LYS A 108 1.39 -23.88 -7.21
C LYS A 108 2.48 -24.00 -8.27
N LYS A 109 3.70 -23.51 -8.02
CA LYS A 109 4.81 -23.64 -8.99
C LYS A 109 5.28 -25.09 -9.20
N GLU A 110 4.93 -26.04 -8.34
CA GLU A 110 5.22 -27.47 -8.54
C GLU A 110 4.16 -28.22 -9.36
N GLY A 111 3.07 -27.55 -9.80
CA GLY A 111 1.93 -28.19 -10.49
C GLY A 111 1.69 -27.80 -11.96
N GLU A 112 2.47 -26.85 -12.51
CA GLU A 112 2.25 -26.28 -13.86
C GLU A 112 3.51 -26.35 -14.76
N GLU A 113 4.41 -27.30 -14.50
CA GLU A 113 5.57 -27.62 -15.36
C GLU A 113 5.56 -29.13 -15.73
N SER A 114 4.40 -29.65 -16.17
CA SER A 114 4.28 -30.94 -16.88
C SER A 114 2.90 -31.05 -17.54
N ALA A 115 2.72 -30.39 -18.68
CA ALA A 115 1.72 -30.76 -19.70
C ALA A 115 2.11 -30.17 -21.06
#